data_AF-A0ABD5RHN3-F1
#
_entry.id   AF-A0ABD5RHN3-F1
#
_cell.length_a   1.000
_cell.length_b   1.000
_cell.length_c   1.000
_cell.angle_alpha   90.00
_cell.angle_beta   90.00
_cell.angle_gamma   90.00
#
_symmetry.space_group_name_H-M   'P 1'
#
loop_
_entity.id
_entity.type
_entity.pdbx_description
1 polymer ?
#
loop_
_entity_poly.entity_id
_entity_poly.type
_entity_poly.pdbx_seq_one_letter_code
_entity_poly.pdbx_strand_id
1 'polypeptide(L)'
;MDADWMSRPADDQILEALREHGALTPKTMGEHIGITNNYAGERARMLSKYGLVNRVARGVYMISGDGRAWLDEDLDASTLKPADDE
;
A
#
# COMPACT_ATOMS: atom_id res chain seq x y z
N MET A 1 -0.43 12.22 -9.73
CA MET A 1 0.03 13.36 -8.90
C MET A 1 0.00 12.93 -7.43
N ASP A 2 0.65 13.68 -6.52
CA ASP A 2 0.62 13.36 -5.09
C ASP A 2 -0.80 13.53 -4.51
N ALA A 3 -1.20 12.62 -3.63
CA ALA A 3 -2.46 12.68 -2.92
C ALA A 3 -2.21 13.00 -1.44
N ASP A 4 -3.03 13.87 -0.83
CA ASP A 4 -2.84 14.36 0.55
C ASP A 4 -2.81 13.23 1.61
N TRP A 5 -3.37 12.07 1.30
CA TRP A 5 -3.40 10.91 2.18
C TRP A 5 -2.17 10.00 2.04
N MET A 6 -1.40 10.16 0.97
CA MET A 6 -0.28 9.30 0.62
C MET A 6 1.01 9.78 1.29
N SER A 7 1.80 8.86 1.83
CA SER A 7 3.04 9.16 2.54
C SER A 7 4.22 8.61 1.75
N ARG A 8 4.79 9.46 0.91
CA ARG A 8 5.98 9.14 0.11
C ARG A 8 7.27 9.43 0.88
N PRO A 9 8.33 8.60 0.74
CA PRO A 9 8.44 7.46 -0.19
C PRO A 9 7.90 6.13 0.36
N ALA A 10 7.43 6.09 1.61
CA ALA A 10 7.11 4.84 2.30
C ALA A 10 6.03 4.02 1.60
N ASP A 11 4.97 4.65 1.08
CA ASP A 11 3.89 3.94 0.38
C ASP A 11 4.33 3.34 -0.95
N ASP A 12 5.15 4.05 -1.72
CA ASP A 12 5.71 3.53 -2.97
C ASP A 12 6.56 2.30 -2.68
N GLN A 13 7.43 2.39 -1.66
CA GLN A 13 8.27 1.28 -1.24
C GLN A 13 7.46 0.06 -0.73
N ILE A 14 6.33 0.29 -0.05
CA ILE A 14 5.41 -0.79 0.34
C ILE A 14 4.82 -1.47 -0.90
N LEU A 15 4.33 -0.70 -1.87
CA LEU A 15 3.76 -1.23 -3.10
C LEU A 15 4.81 -2.00 -3.90
N GLU A 16 6.02 -1.47 -4.02
CA GLU A 16 7.15 -2.14 -4.67
C GLU A 16 7.48 -3.48 -3.99
N ALA A 17 7.60 -3.50 -2.65
CA ALA A 17 7.87 -4.72 -1.90
C ALA A 17 6.76 -5.77 -2.09
N LEU A 18 5.50 -5.36 -2.12
CA LEU A 18 4.36 -6.24 -2.39
C LEU A 18 4.33 -6.74 -3.84
N ARG A 19 4.77 -5.92 -4.81
CA ARG A 19 4.91 -6.32 -6.21
C ARG A 19 6.01 -7.37 -6.38
N GLU A 20 7.15 -7.18 -5.72
CA GLU A 20 8.32 -8.05 -5.84
C GLU A 20 8.15 -9.37 -5.10
N HIS A 21 7.66 -9.32 -3.85
CA HIS A 21 7.63 -10.48 -2.97
C HIS A 21 6.24 -11.10 -2.80
N GLY A 22 5.20 -10.48 -3.35
CA GLY A 22 3.83 -10.95 -3.24
C GLY A 22 3.19 -10.58 -1.90
N ALA A 23 2.54 -11.56 -1.25
CA ALA A 23 1.78 -11.30 -0.04
C ALA A 23 2.69 -11.11 1.19
N LEU A 24 2.66 -9.95 1.82
CA LEU A 24 3.51 -9.62 2.97
C LEU A 24 2.71 -9.23 4.20
N THR A 25 3.31 -9.46 5.38
CA THR A 25 2.85 -8.88 6.64
C THR A 25 3.50 -7.51 6.86
N PRO A 26 2.90 -6.60 7.65
CA PRO A 26 3.52 -5.32 7.99
C PRO A 26 4.92 -5.45 8.61
N LYS A 27 5.18 -6.54 9.33
CA LYS A 27 6.50 -6.83 9.90
C LYS A 27 7.50 -7.06 8.78
N THR A 28 7.17 -7.96 7.85
CA THR A 28 8.03 -8.29 6.71
C THR A 28 8.22 -7.09 5.79
N MET A 29 7.18 -6.31 5.51
CA MET A 29 7.31 -5.04 4.77
C MET A 29 8.32 -4.12 5.44
N GLY A 30 8.20 -3.92 6.76
CA GLY A 30 9.12 -3.09 7.52
C GLY A 30 10.57 -3.58 7.49
N GLU A 31 10.78 -4.90 7.53
CA GLU A 31 12.09 -5.53 7.37
C GLU A 31 12.70 -5.28 5.98
N HIS A 32 11.90 -5.30 4.91
CA HIS A 32 12.37 -5.05 3.54
C HIS A 32 12.75 -3.58 3.28
N ILE A 33 11.97 -2.62 3.79
CA ILE A 33 12.11 -1.20 3.42
C ILE A 33 12.65 -0.31 4.55
N GLY A 34 12.98 -0.90 5.69
CA GLY A 34 13.63 -0.19 6.80
C GLY A 34 12.70 0.70 7.63
N ILE A 35 11.41 0.34 7.74
CA ILE A 35 10.44 1.05 8.59
C ILE A 35 9.89 0.16 9.72
N THR A 36 9.31 0.77 10.73
CA THR A 36 8.72 -0.02 11.84
C THR A 36 7.48 -0.80 11.38
N ASN A 37 7.27 -1.99 11.96
CA ASN A 37 6.07 -2.81 11.73
C ASN A 37 4.77 -2.02 11.97
N ASN A 38 4.73 -1.17 13.00
CA ASN A 38 3.54 -0.37 13.31
C ASN A 38 3.23 0.64 12.19
N TYR A 39 4.26 1.34 11.72
CA TYR A 39 4.12 2.31 10.63
C TYR A 39 3.75 1.62 9.31
N ALA A 40 4.42 0.52 8.96
CA ALA A 40 4.05 -0.29 7.79
C ALA A 40 2.59 -0.75 7.86
N GLY A 41 2.11 -1.14 9.05
CA GLY A 41 0.74 -1.59 9.25
C GLY A 41 -0.29 -0.48 9.15
N GLU A 42 0.05 0.74 9.55
CA GLU A 42 -0.77 1.94 9.33
C GLU A 42 -0.87 2.27 7.84
N ARG A 43 0.27 2.32 7.15
CA ARG A 43 0.32 2.60 5.71
C ARG A 43 -0.40 1.54 4.88
N ALA A 44 -0.21 0.25 5.18
CA ALA A 44 -0.93 -0.82 4.49
C ALA A 44 -2.46 -0.74 4.66
N ARG A 45 -2.95 -0.31 5.82
CA ARG A 45 -4.39 -0.04 6.03
C ARG A 45 -4.87 1.14 5.21
N MET A 46 -4.10 2.23 5.17
CA MET A 46 -4.40 3.39 4.34
C MET A 46 -4.44 3.02 2.86
N LEU A 47 -3.41 2.36 2.34
CA LEU A 47 -3.37 1.89 0.96
C LEU A 47 -4.53 0.94 0.65
N SER A 48 -4.93 0.09 1.60
CA SER A 48 -6.07 -0.80 1.43
C SER A 48 -7.38 -0.03 1.37
N LYS A 49 -7.52 1.05 2.17
CA LYS A 49 -8.69 1.92 2.16
C LYS A 49 -8.87 2.62 0.81
N TYR A 50 -7.78 2.94 0.12
CA TYR A 50 -7.81 3.53 -1.23
C TYR A 50 -7.72 2.50 -2.36
N GLY A 51 -7.78 1.20 -2.06
CA GLY A 51 -7.81 0.15 -3.07
C GLY A 51 -6.46 -0.18 -3.73
N LEU A 52 -5.34 0.40 -3.29
CA LEU A 52 -4.00 0.11 -3.84
C LEU A 52 -3.42 -1.23 -3.37
N VAL A 53 -3.91 -1.76 -2.25
CA VAL A 53 -3.56 -3.11 -1.77
C VAL A 53 -4.80 -3.87 -1.30
N ASN A 54 -4.75 -5.18 -1.41
CA ASN A 54 -5.79 -6.10 -0.95
C ASN A 54 -5.36 -6.81 0.34
N ARG A 55 -6.23 -6.82 1.34
CA ARG A 55 -6.02 -7.62 2.56
C ARG A 55 -6.51 -9.05 2.34
N VAL A 56 -5.59 -9.95 2.03
CA VAL A 56 -5.90 -11.36 1.70
C VAL A 56 -6.07 -12.25 2.94
N ALA A 57 -5.52 -11.84 4.08
CA ALA A 57 -5.73 -12.48 5.38
C ALA A 57 -5.51 -11.48 6.52
N ARG A 58 -5.72 -11.93 7.77
CA ARG A 58 -5.50 -11.10 8.96
C ARG A 58 -4.04 -10.63 9.04
N GLY A 59 -3.80 -9.39 8.62
CA GLY A 59 -2.48 -8.77 8.65
C GLY A 59 -1.57 -9.20 7.49
N VAL A 60 -2.14 -9.71 6.41
CA VAL A 60 -1.42 -10.07 5.17
C VAL A 60 -2.02 -9.26 4.03
N TYR A 61 -1.17 -8.56 3.29
CA TYR A 61 -1.55 -7.67 2.20
C TYR A 61 -0.88 -8.12 0.90
N MET A 62 -1.51 -7.82 -0.23
CA MET A 62 -0.99 -8.06 -1.57
C MET A 62 -1.29 -6.83 -2.43
N ILE A 63 -0.41 -6.48 -3.38
CA ILE A 63 -0.66 -5.37 -4.31
C ILE A 63 -1.93 -5.63 -5.14
N SER A 64 -2.76 -4.60 -5.34
CA SER A 64 -3.95 -4.68 -6.21
C SER A 64 -3.60 -4.36 -7.67
N GLY A 65 -4.60 -4.39 -8.56
CA GLY A 65 -4.44 -3.88 -9.93
C GLY A 65 -4.12 -2.38 -9.95
N ASP A 66 -4.88 -1.59 -9.19
CA ASP A 66 -4.67 -0.14 -9.07
C ASP A 66 -3.33 0.20 -8.42
N GLY A 67 -2.87 -0.61 -7.45
CA GLY A 67 -1.53 -0.49 -6.88
C GLY A 67 -0.42 -0.66 -7.93
N ARG A 68 -0.61 -1.56 -8.90
CA ARG A 68 0.34 -1.72 -10.01
C ARG A 68 0.25 -0.55 -10.98
N ALA A 69 -0.96 -0.16 -11.38
CA ALA A 69 -1.17 0.99 -12.25
C ALA A 69 -0.57 2.29 -11.66
N TRP A 70 -0.65 2.47 -10.33
CA TRP A 70 0.03 3.57 -9.65
C TRP A 70 1.56 3.52 -9.84
N LEU A 71 2.19 2.36 -9.61
CA LEU A 71 3.64 2.19 -9.79
C LEU A 71 4.08 2.33 -11.25
N ASP A 72 3.19 2.02 -12.18
CA ASP A 72 3.42 2.11 -13.63
C ASP A 72 3.05 3.51 -14.18
N GLU A 73 2.72 4.47 -13.30
CA GLU A 73 2.29 5.85 -13.63
C GLU A 73 0.99 5.95 -14.47
N ASP A 74 0.24 4.86 -14.56
CA ASP A 74 -1.04 4.75 -15.28
C ASP A 74 -2.26 5.18 -14.43
N LEU A 75 -2.04 5.52 -13.15
CA LEU A 75 -3.09 5.92 -12.22
C LEU A 75 -2.69 7.17 -11.42
N ASP A 76 -3.64 8.10 -11.25
CA ASP A 76 -3.46 9.26 -10.37
C ASP A 76 -4.14 9.02 -9.01
N ALA A 77 -3.33 8.78 -7.97
CA ALA A 77 -3.82 8.51 -6.61
C ALA A 77 -4.68 9.63 -6.02
N SER A 78 -4.53 10.87 -6.50
CA SER A 78 -5.37 12.00 -6.05
C SER A 78 -6.84 11.87 -6.44
N THR A 79 -7.14 11.01 -7.42
CA THR A 79 -8.50 10.74 -7.91
C THR A 79 -9.21 9.61 -7.15
N LEU A 80 -8.45 8.86 -6.34
CA LEU A 80 -8.98 7.74 -5.56
C LEU A 80 -9.83 8.24 -4.40
N LYS A 81 -10.94 7.55 -4.16
CA LYS A 81 -11.80 7.78 -3.00
C LYS A 81 -11.55 6.69 -1.98
N PRO A 82 -11.51 7.03 -0.68
CA PRO A 82 -11.46 6.01 0.35
C PRO A 82 -12.73 5.16 0.28
N ALA A 83 -12.62 3.86 0.54
CA ALA A 83 -13.78 3.03 0.81
C ALA A 83 -14.56 3.60 2.01
N ASP A 84 -15.88 3.62 1.91
CA ASP A 84 -16.77 4.02 3.00
C ASP A 84 -16.64 2.99 4.13
N ASP A 85 -16.27 3.46 5.33
CA ASP A 85 -16.31 2.64 6.54
C ASP A 85 -17.78 2.56 7.00
N GLU A 86 -18.54 1.59 6.46
CA GLU A 86 -19.92 1.30 6.88
C GLU A 86 -19.97 0.46 8.18
#